data_AF-A0A521ZR83-F1
#
_entry.id   AF-A0A521ZR83-F1
#
_cell.length_a   1.000
_cell.length_b   1.000
_cell.length_c   1.000
_cell.angle_alpha   90.00
_cell.angle_beta   90.00
_cell.angle_gamma   90.00
#
_symmetry.space_group_name_H-M   'P 1'
#
loop_
_entity.id
_entity.type
_entity.pdbx_description
1 polymer ?
#
loop_
_entity_poly.entity_id
_entity_poly.type
_entity_poly.pdbx_seq_one_letter_code
_entity_poly.pdbx_strand_id
1 'polypeptide(L)'
;MKKENIFYLVFVSTILAIRAWVFVFPQRKLIIDGVIIHHFWTGLLLVTLALLWLNNYPKLRIALFSIGLGLIADELSYIIFTGKTVAEYWSSSSILGAITTAAIIFLLRKKIVTKI
;
A
#
# COMPACT_ATOMS: atom_id res chain seq x y z
N MET A 1 21.64 5.92 -2.73
CA MET A 1 20.53 5.59 -3.66
C MET A 1 19.70 6.84 -3.93
N LYS A 2 19.10 6.98 -5.12
CA LYS A 2 18.21 8.11 -5.45
C LYS A 2 16.89 8.02 -4.66
N LYS A 3 16.28 9.17 -4.31
CA LYS A 3 15.06 9.22 -3.47
C LYS A 3 13.91 8.40 -4.05
N GLU A 4 13.73 8.45 -5.36
CA GLU A 4 12.70 7.70 -6.08
C GLU A 4 12.89 6.19 -6.04
N ASN A 5 14.14 5.72 -5.92
CA ASN A 5 14.43 4.30 -5.76
C ASN A 5 14.17 3.85 -4.32
N ILE A 6 14.46 4.69 -3.32
CA ILE A 6 14.11 4.43 -1.92
C ILE A 6 12.59 4.38 -1.77
N PHE A 7 11.89 5.37 -2.33
CA PHE A 7 10.42 5.41 -2.35
C PHE A 7 9.83 4.11 -2.89
N TYR A 8 10.33 3.66 -4.05
CA TYR A 8 9.84 2.45 -4.70
C TYR A 8 10.19 1.18 -3.92
N LEU A 9 11.41 1.11 -3.36
CA LEU A 9 11.84 -0.03 -2.56
C LEU A 9 10.96 -0.19 -1.32
N VAL A 10 10.69 0.90 -0.59
CA VAL A 10 9.81 0.88 0.59
C VAL A 10 8.37 0.50 0.19
N PHE A 11 7.87 1.06 -0.91
CA PHE A 11 6.55 0.74 -1.45
C PHE A 11 6.39 -0.76 -1.75
N VAL A 12 7.31 -1.36 -2.53
CA VAL A 12 7.25 -2.79 -2.86
C VAL A 12 7.47 -3.65 -1.62
N SER A 13 8.42 -3.27 -0.76
CA SER A 13 8.66 -4.01 0.49
C SER A 13 7.42 -4.01 1.38
N THR A 14 6.63 -2.93 1.38
CA THR A 14 5.36 -2.86 2.12
C THR A 14 4.34 -3.84 1.57
N ILE A 15 4.17 -3.92 0.24
CA ILE A 15 3.28 -4.90 -0.41
C ILE A 15 3.70 -6.34 -0.05
N LEU A 16 5.00 -6.64 -0.16
CA LEU A 16 5.50 -7.97 0.16
C LEU A 16 5.33 -8.31 1.64
N ALA A 17 5.63 -7.35 2.53
CA ALA A 17 5.49 -7.54 3.97
C ALA A 17 4.04 -7.77 4.38
N ILE A 18 3.09 -7.00 3.85
CA ILE A 18 1.67 -7.17 4.21
C ILE A 18 1.11 -8.48 3.63
N ARG A 19 1.49 -8.87 2.41
CA ARG A 19 1.11 -10.17 1.85
C ARG A 19 1.69 -11.32 2.66
N ALA A 20 2.97 -11.25 3.04
CA ALA A 20 3.58 -12.25 3.92
C ALA A 20 2.86 -12.32 5.27
N TRP A 21 2.49 -11.17 5.83
CA TRP A 21 1.72 -11.09 7.07
C TRP A 21 0.35 -11.76 6.95
N VAL A 22 -0.41 -11.49 5.89
CA VAL A 22 -1.71 -12.13 5.64
C VAL A 22 -1.56 -13.63 5.38
N PHE A 23 -0.47 -14.06 4.75
CA PHE A 23 -0.19 -15.47 4.53
C PHE A 23 0.02 -16.23 5.85
N VAL A 24 0.79 -15.63 6.77
CA VAL A 24 1.09 -16.23 8.09
C VAL A 24 -0.09 -16.09 9.07
N PHE A 25 -0.84 -14.99 8.99
CA PHE A 25 -1.92 -14.66 9.93
C PHE A 25 -3.29 -14.42 9.26
N PRO A 26 -3.85 -15.41 8.53
CA PRO A 26 -5.04 -15.21 7.70
C PRO A 26 -6.33 -14.89 8.48
N GLN A 27 -6.38 -15.22 9.78
CA GLN A 27 -7.58 -15.06 10.62
C GLN A 27 -7.67 -13.73 11.37
N ARG A 28 -6.64 -12.86 11.27
CA ARG A 28 -6.65 -11.58 11.98
C ARG A 28 -7.42 -10.54 11.19
N LYS A 29 -8.73 -10.44 11.46
CA LYS A 29 -9.57 -9.33 11.01
C LYS A 29 -9.73 -8.33 12.15
N LEU A 30 -9.38 -7.07 11.90
CA LEU A 30 -9.80 -5.98 12.77
C LEU A 30 -11.22 -5.58 12.36
N ILE A 31 -12.18 -5.73 13.27
CA ILE A 31 -13.57 -5.36 13.02
C ILE A 31 -13.92 -4.25 14.00
N ILE A 32 -14.32 -3.08 13.49
CA ILE A 32 -14.79 -1.94 14.28
C ILE A 32 -16.22 -1.65 13.84
N ASP A 33 -17.19 -1.70 14.76
CA ASP A 33 -18.62 -1.50 14.47
C ASP A 33 -19.17 -2.33 13.30
N GLY A 34 -18.68 -3.57 13.16
CA GLY A 34 -19.08 -4.47 12.06
C GLY A 34 -18.36 -4.21 10.72
N VAL A 35 -17.50 -3.20 10.64
CA VAL A 35 -16.67 -2.90 9.46
C VAL A 35 -15.32 -3.59 9.58
N ILE A 36 -14.94 -4.36 8.56
CA ILE A 36 -13.61 -4.93 8.47
C ILE A 36 -12.63 -3.82 8.10
N ILE A 37 -11.75 -3.47 9.04
CA ILE A 37 -10.68 -2.50 8.82
C ILE A 37 -9.55 -3.20 8.05
N HIS A 38 -9.61 -3.00 6.75
CA HIS A 38 -8.58 -3.35 5.78
C HIS A 38 -7.36 -2.42 5.92
N HIS A 39 -6.16 -2.93 5.64
CA HIS A 39 -4.95 -2.11 5.69
C HIS A 39 -4.95 -0.98 4.65
N PHE A 40 -5.83 -1.04 3.67
CA PHE A 40 -6.22 0.07 2.79
C PHE A 40 -6.51 1.37 3.56
N TRP A 41 -7.31 1.32 4.62
CA TRP A 41 -7.69 2.52 5.40
C TRP A 41 -6.49 3.09 6.17
N THR A 42 -5.65 2.20 6.71
CA THR A 42 -4.38 2.60 7.32
C THR A 42 -3.49 3.29 6.28
N GLY A 43 -3.44 2.75 5.06
CA GLY A 43 -2.71 3.36 3.96
C GLY A 43 -3.22 4.76 3.59
N LEU A 44 -4.55 4.93 3.51
CA LEU A 44 -5.18 6.22 3.22
C LEU A 44 -4.86 7.27 4.30
N LEU A 45 -4.89 6.86 5.57
CA LEU A 45 -4.50 7.72 6.68
C LEU A 45 -3.03 8.14 6.55
N LEU A 46 -2.11 7.20 6.32
CA LEU A 46 -0.67 7.49 6.19
C LEU A 46 -0.37 8.42 5.01
N VAL A 47 -1.01 8.20 3.85
CA VAL A 47 -0.88 9.09 2.68
C VAL A 47 -1.38 10.49 3.01
N THR A 48 -2.56 10.60 3.64
CA THR A 48 -3.13 11.88 4.04
C THR A 48 -2.22 12.64 5.00
N LEU A 49 -1.71 11.97 6.04
CA LEU A 49 -0.77 12.53 7.00
C LEU A 49 0.51 13.01 6.32
N ALA A 50 1.07 12.21 5.41
CA ALA A 50 2.27 12.57 4.67
C ALA A 50 2.06 13.79 3.77
N LEU A 51 0.90 13.91 3.12
CA LEU A 51 0.62 15.02 2.22
C LEU A 51 0.30 16.32 2.97
N LEU A 52 -0.46 16.25 4.06
CA LEU A 52 -0.97 17.45 4.73
C LEU A 52 -0.03 17.98 5.82
N TRP A 53 0.64 17.11 6.58
CA TRP A 53 1.27 17.52 7.86
C TRP A 53 2.79 17.35 7.89
N LEU A 54 3.39 16.66 6.92
CA LEU A 54 4.83 16.34 6.95
C LEU A 54 5.71 17.13 5.98
N ASN A 55 5.24 18.30 5.52
CA ASN A 55 6.01 19.16 4.60
C ASN A 55 7.40 19.55 5.15
N ASN A 56 7.52 19.71 6.48
CA ASN A 56 8.79 20.05 7.14
C ASN A 56 9.71 18.83 7.39
N TYR A 57 9.25 17.60 7.14
CA TYR A 57 9.96 16.35 7.43
C TYR A 57 10.08 15.48 6.19
N PRO A 58 10.87 15.87 5.17
CA PRO A 58 10.84 15.26 3.83
C PRO A 58 11.19 13.77 3.83
N LYS A 59 12.09 13.31 4.71
CA LYS A 59 12.42 11.88 4.82
C LYS A 59 11.26 11.06 5.36
N LEU A 60 10.62 11.54 6.43
CA LEU A 60 9.47 10.89 7.04
C LEU A 60 8.25 10.93 6.12
N ARG A 61 8.05 12.06 5.42
CA ARG A 61 7.02 12.23 4.39
C ARG A 61 7.13 11.17 3.30
N ILE A 62 8.32 11.00 2.71
CA ILE A 62 8.55 9.97 1.69
C ILE A 62 8.30 8.58 2.26
N ALA A 63 8.79 8.28 3.46
CA ALA A 63 8.62 6.96 4.08
C ALA A 63 7.12 6.63 4.33
N LEU A 64 6.38 7.53 5.00
CA LEU A 64 4.95 7.30 5.28
C LEU A 64 4.12 7.27 4.01
N PHE A 65 4.43 8.14 3.03
CA PHE A 65 3.75 8.11 1.75
C PHE A 65 4.01 6.80 1.00
N SER A 66 5.26 6.32 0.97
CA SER A 66 5.61 5.01 0.38
C SER A 66 4.87 3.85 1.04
N ILE A 67 4.87 3.80 2.37
CA ILE A 67 4.20 2.75 3.15
C ILE A 67 2.69 2.82 2.88
N GLY A 68 2.10 4.00 3.03
CA GLY A 68 0.65 4.17 2.87
C GLY A 68 0.19 3.83 1.46
N LEU A 69 0.92 4.28 0.44
CA LEU A 69 0.63 3.93 -0.95
C LEU A 69 0.80 2.44 -1.22
N GLY A 70 1.78 1.78 -0.59
CA GLY A 70 1.99 0.33 -0.68
C GLY A 70 0.81 -0.45 -0.12
N LEU A 71 0.30 -0.06 1.06
CA LEU A 71 -0.88 -0.68 1.67
C LEU A 71 -2.13 -0.50 0.80
N ILE A 72 -2.35 0.69 0.25
CA ILE A 72 -3.47 0.96 -0.68
C ILE A 72 -3.33 0.10 -1.93
N ALA A 73 -2.15 0.09 -2.57
CA ALA A 73 -1.91 -0.60 -3.83
C ALA A 73 -2.08 -2.12 -3.73
N ASP A 74 -1.72 -2.70 -2.58
CA ASP A 74 -1.88 -4.13 -2.33
C ASP A 74 -3.34 -4.58 -2.35
N GLU A 75 -4.24 -3.78 -1.77
CA GLU A 75 -5.65 -4.13 -1.62
C GLU A 75 -6.55 -3.55 -2.71
N LEU A 76 -6.08 -2.60 -3.51
CA LEU A 76 -6.90 -1.91 -4.50
C LEU A 76 -7.61 -2.88 -5.45
N SER A 77 -6.87 -3.83 -6.05
CA SER A 77 -7.44 -4.84 -6.94
C SER A 77 -8.35 -5.82 -6.21
N TYR A 78 -7.98 -6.22 -4.99
CA TYR A 78 -8.78 -7.11 -4.17
C TYR A 78 -10.16 -6.51 -3.86
N ILE A 79 -10.19 -5.25 -3.40
CA ILE A 79 -11.42 -4.52 -3.06
C ILE A 79 -12.29 -4.30 -4.29
N ILE A 80 -11.70 -3.94 -5.44
CA ILE A 80 -12.46 -3.67 -6.67
C ILE A 80 -13.14 -4.94 -7.20
N PHE A 81 -12.46 -6.10 -7.17
CA PHE A 81 -12.94 -7.30 -7.87
C PHE A 81 -13.63 -8.33 -6.98
N THR A 82 -13.33 -8.37 -5.67
CA THR A 82 -13.71 -9.52 -4.84
C THR A 82 -14.12 -9.11 -3.42
N GLY A 83 -13.17 -8.64 -2.61
CA GLY A 83 -13.37 -7.92 -1.36
C GLY A 83 -13.96 -8.69 -0.18
N LYS A 84 -14.13 -10.02 -0.24
CA LYS A 84 -14.92 -10.77 0.77
C LYS A 84 -14.11 -11.77 1.57
N THR A 85 -13.17 -12.49 0.95
CA THR A 85 -12.47 -13.60 1.61
C THR A 85 -10.95 -13.50 1.49
N VAL A 86 -10.24 -14.22 2.37
CA VAL A 86 -8.78 -14.37 2.28
C VAL A 86 -8.38 -15.16 1.03
N ALA A 87 -9.19 -16.13 0.59
CA ALA A 87 -8.95 -16.87 -0.64
C ALA A 87 -8.94 -15.94 -1.86
N GLU A 88 -9.88 -14.99 -1.91
CA GLU A 88 -9.95 -13.96 -2.94
C GLU A 88 -8.76 -12.97 -2.90
N TYR A 89 -8.19 -12.70 -1.72
CA TYR A 89 -6.97 -11.90 -1.58
C TYR A 89 -5.74 -12.56 -2.24
N TRP A 90 -5.73 -13.90 -2.28
CA TRP A 90 -4.71 -14.71 -2.97
C TRP A 90 -5.11 -15.10 -4.39
N SER A 91 -6.23 -14.58 -4.91
CA SER A 91 -6.63 -14.83 -6.29
C SER A 91 -5.63 -14.21 -7.28
N SER A 92 -5.56 -14.80 -8.47
CA SER A 92 -4.73 -14.29 -9.56
C SER A 92 -5.05 -12.84 -9.91
N SER A 93 -6.33 -12.42 -9.82
CA SER A 93 -6.73 -11.04 -10.09
C SER A 93 -6.17 -10.06 -9.05
N SER A 94 -6.19 -10.42 -7.76
CA SER A 94 -5.58 -9.60 -6.71
C SER A 94 -4.07 -9.46 -6.94
N ILE A 95 -3.37 -10.58 -7.14
CA ILE A 95 -1.91 -10.62 -7.34
C ILE A 95 -1.51 -9.82 -8.59
N LEU A 96 -2.16 -10.08 -9.73
CA LEU A 96 -1.88 -9.34 -10.97
C LEU A 96 -2.15 -7.86 -10.79
N GLY A 97 -3.21 -7.47 -10.10
CA GLY A 97 -3.49 -6.08 -9.82
C GLY A 97 -2.41 -5.40 -8.97
N ALA A 98 -1.88 -6.07 -7.94
CA ALA A 98 -0.75 -5.56 -7.16
C ALA A 98 0.53 -5.42 -8.00
N ILE A 99 0.84 -6.42 -8.84
CA ILE A 99 1.99 -6.39 -9.76
C ILE A 99 1.85 -5.25 -10.78
N THR A 100 0.70 -5.13 -11.43
CA THR A 100 0.42 -4.07 -12.41
C THR A 100 0.51 -2.69 -11.75
N THR A 101 -0.06 -2.54 -10.55
CA THR A 101 0.03 -1.27 -9.80
C THR A 101 1.49 -0.95 -9.46
N ALA A 102 2.26 -1.93 -9.00
CA ALA A 102 3.68 -1.74 -8.71
C ALA A 102 4.48 -1.35 -9.97
N ALA A 103 4.22 -1.97 -11.12
CA ALA A 103 4.83 -1.59 -12.38
C ALA A 103 4.49 -0.14 -12.79
N ILE A 104 3.23 0.27 -12.67
CA ILE A 104 2.80 1.65 -12.93
C ILE A 104 3.51 2.64 -12.00
N ILE A 105 3.55 2.34 -10.70
CA ILE A 105 4.25 3.17 -9.71
C ILE A 105 5.75 3.24 -9.99
N PHE A 106 6.38 2.14 -10.43
CA PHE A 106 7.77 2.16 -10.86
C PHE A 106 8.00 3.16 -11.99
N LEU A 107 7.17 3.15 -13.03
CA LEU A 107 7.29 4.07 -14.16
C LEU A 107 7.07 5.54 -13.75
N LEU A 108 6.16 5.78 -12.79
CA LEU A 108 5.80 7.12 -12.33
C LEU A 108 6.64 7.64 -11.15
N ARG A 109 7.49 6.81 -10.52
CA ARG A 109 8.19 7.10 -9.25
C ARG A 109 8.88 8.46 -9.22
N LYS A 110 9.55 8.85 -10.31
CA LYS A 110 10.26 10.13 -10.39
C LYS A 110 9.29 11.30 -10.33
N LYS A 111 8.17 11.23 -11.07
CA LYS A 111 7.13 12.27 -11.09
C LYS A 111 6.40 12.38 -9.75
N ILE A 112 6.16 11.24 -9.09
CA ILE A 112 5.52 11.19 -7.78
C ILE A 112 6.41 11.89 -6.75
N VAL A 113 7.68 11.48 -6.64
CA VAL A 113 8.63 12.01 -5.65
C VAL A 113 8.95 13.49 -5.84
N THR A 114 8.79 14.05 -7.05
CA THR A 114 8.93 15.51 -7.25
C THR A 114 7.74 16.33 -6.76
N LYS A 115 6.58 15.69 -6.51
CA LYS A 115 5.34 16.35 -6.09
C LYS A 115 5.05 16.18 -4.58
N ILE A 116 5.84 15.36 -3.90
CA ILE A 116 5.81 15.13 -2.44
C ILE A 116 7.15 15.56 -1.85
#